data_AF-A0A8T6ZSB2-F1
#
_entry.id   AF-A0A8T6ZSB2-F1
#
_cell.length_a   1.000
_cell.length_b   1.000
_cell.length_c   1.000
_cell.angle_alpha   90.00
_cell.angle_beta   90.00
_cell.angle_gamma   90.00
#
_symmetry.space_group_name_H-M   'P 1'
#
loop_
_entity.id
_entity.type
_entity.pdbx_description
1 polymer ?
#
loop_
_entity_poly.entity_id
_entity_poly.type
_entity_poly.pdbx_seq_one_letter_code
_entity_poly.pdbx_strand_id
1 'polypeptide(L)' 'SSIAPILWRLPIYGIELPAQAKPINRYMDEVFSRPSFQTSLTELEQEMRQ' A
#
# COMPACT_ATOMS: atom_id res chain seq x y z
N SER A 1 -5.98 12.09 -6.47
CA SER A 1 -6.41 11.54 -5.17
C SER A 1 -5.38 10.54 -4.69
N SER A 2 -4.49 10.92 -3.77
CA SER A 2 -3.17 10.28 -3.56
C SER A 2 -3.04 9.49 -2.26
N ILE A 3 -4.04 8.67 -1.89
CA ILE A 3 -4.02 7.94 -0.60
C ILE A 3 -3.24 6.61 -0.65
N ALA A 4 -3.12 5.99 -1.82
CA ALA A 4 -2.48 4.68 -1.98
C ALA A 4 -0.99 4.65 -1.53
N PRO A 5 -0.14 5.64 -1.86
CA PRO A 5 1.25 5.66 -1.36
C PRO A 5 1.36 5.84 0.17
N ILE A 6 0.38 6.46 0.82
CA ILE A 6 0.33 6.56 2.29
C ILE A 6 0.04 5.18 2.87
N LEU A 7 -0.96 4.49 2.33
CA LEU A 7 -1.33 3.14 2.74
C LEU A 7 -0.19 2.12 2.52
N TRP A 8 0.60 2.31 1.46
CA TRP A 8 1.77 1.46 1.17
C TRP A 8 2.81 1.51 2.31
N ARG A 9 3.01 2.70 2.89
CA ARG A 9 4.02 3.01 3.94
C ARG A 9 3.60 2.67 5.37
N LEU A 10 2.34 2.34 5.64
CA LEU A 10 1.84 2.03 6.99
C LEU A 10 2.69 1.02 7.78
N PRO A 11 3.20 -0.08 7.17
CA PRO A 11 4.00 -1.07 7.89
C PRO A 11 5.29 -0.49 8.50
N ILE A 12 5.92 0.48 7.84
CA ILE A 12 7.16 1.12 8.32
C ILE A 12 6.91 1.96 9.57
N TYR A 13 5.72 2.53 9.69
CA TYR A 13 5.32 3.28 10.88
C TYR A 13 4.86 2.37 12.03
N GLY A 14 4.92 1.04 11.87
CA GLY A 14 4.38 0.08 12.83
C GLY A 14 2.86 0.13 12.95
N ILE A 15 2.17 0.65 11.92
CA ILE A 15 0.72 0.78 11.91
C ILE A 15 0.14 -0.44 11.21
N GLU A 16 -0.45 -1.34 11.99
CA GLU A 16 -1.24 -2.45 11.47
C GLU A 16 -2.70 -2.04 11.33
N LEU A 17 -3.29 -2.34 10.18
CA LEU A 17 -4.71 -2.11 9.95
C LEU A 17 -5.52 -3.20 10.68
N PRO A 18 -6.50 -2.80 11.50
CA PRO A 18 -7.23 -3.77 12.32
C PRO A 18 -8.22 -4.57 11.44
N ALA A 19 -8.66 -5.74 11.91
CA ALA A 19 -9.46 -6.69 11.11
C ALA A 19 -10.78 -6.12 10.56
N GLN A 20 -11.32 -5.05 11.16
CA GLN A 20 -12.49 -4.31 10.67
C GLN A 20 -12.21 -3.50 9.39
N ALA A 21 -10.94 -3.28 9.03
CA ALA A 21 -10.52 -2.54 7.85
C ALA A 21 -10.58 -3.36 6.54
N LYS A 22 -11.39 -4.43 6.47
CA LYS A 22 -11.53 -5.29 5.28
C LYS A 22 -11.75 -4.52 3.97
N PRO A 23 -12.60 -3.46 3.91
CA PRO A 23 -12.78 -2.71 2.68
C PRO A 23 -11.52 -1.97 2.24
N ILE A 24 -10.73 -1.46 3.19
CA ILE A 24 -9.47 -0.76 2.93
C ILE A 24 -8.41 -1.77 2.47
N ASN A 25 -8.33 -2.93 3.10
CA ASN A 25 -7.43 -4.00 2.67
C ASN A 25 -7.71 -4.43 1.23
N ARG A 26 -8.97 -4.66 0.87
CA ARG A 26 -9.34 -4.96 -0.52
C ARG A 26 -8.93 -3.84 -1.48
N TYR A 27 -9.19 -2.60 -1.11
CA TYR A 27 -8.78 -1.45 -1.93
C TYR A 27 -7.27 -1.39 -2.13
N MET A 28 -6.49 -1.62 -1.07
CA MET A 28 -5.03 -1.71 -1.15
C MET A 28 -4.61 -2.83 -2.11
N ASP A 29 -5.15 -4.03 -1.97
CA ASP A 29 -4.82 -5.17 -2.83
C ASP A 29 -5.13 -4.87 -4.32
N GLU A 30 -6.29 -4.27 -4.60
CA GLU A 30 -6.72 -3.88 -5.94
C GLU A 30 -5.89 -2.75 -6.55
N VAL A 31 -5.36 -1.83 -5.74
CA VAL A 31 -4.54 -0.71 -6.25
C VAL A 31 -3.08 -1.15 -6.37
N PHE A 32 -2.56 -1.86 -5.39
CA PHE A 32 -1.18 -2.31 -5.34
C PHE A 32 -0.88 -3.37 -6.40
N SER A 33 -1.87 -4.17 -6.80
CA SER A 33 -1.71 -5.12 -7.91
C SER A 33 -1.66 -4.46 -9.29
N ARG A 34 -1.96 -3.16 -9.42
CA ARG A 34 -1.99 -2.48 -10.72
C ARG A 34 -0.56 -2.26 -11.23
N PRO A 35 -0.25 -2.60 -12.50
CA PRO A 35 1.05 -2.34 -13.09
C PRO A 35 1.44 -0.86 -13.01
N SER A 36 0.49 0.05 -13.25
CA SER A 36 0.72 1.50 -13.18
C SER A 36 1.14 1.97 -11.79
N PHE A 37 0.61 1.36 -10.74
CA PHE A 37 1.00 1.67 -9.36
C PHE A 37 2.42 1.15 -9.09
N GLN A 38 2.69 -0.11 -9.42
CA GLN A 38 4.02 -0.72 -9.27
C GLN A 38 5.11 0.06 -10.01
N THR A 39 4.83 0.51 -11.25
CA THR A 39 5.76 1.33 -12.03
C THR A 39 5.92 2.75 -11.50
N SER A 40 4.99 3.23 -10.67
CA SER A 40 5.08 4.56 -10.04
C SER A 40 5.89 4.56 -8.74
N LEU A 41 6.16 3.38 -8.18
CA LEU A 41 6.98 3.23 -6.97
C LEU A 41 8.47 3.35 -7.31
N THR A 42 9.19 4.06 -6.47
CA THR A 42 10.65 4.05 -6.44
C THR A 42 11.19 2.72 -5.92
N GLU A 43 12.46 2.39 -6.17
CA GLU A 43 13.12 1.18 -5.63
C GLU A 43 12.98 1.11 -4.11
N LEU A 44 13.24 2.24 -3.41
CA LEU A 44 13.07 2.35 -1.97
C LEU A 44 11.63 2.04 -1.51
N GLU A 45 10.63 2.47 -2.26
CA GLU A 45 9.23 2.17 -1.94
C GLU A 45 8.90 0.69 -2.16
N GLN A 46 9.44 0.05 -3.19
CA GLN A 46 9.23 -1.38 -3.43
C GLN A 46 9.82 -2.25 -2.30
N GLU A 47 11.00 -1.88 -1.80
CA GLU A 47 11.67 -2.55 -0.67
C GLU A 47 10.87 -2.46 0.64
N MET A 48 9.94 -1.51 0.78
CA MET A 48 9.12 -1.37 1.99
C MET A 48 8.21 -2.57 2.28
N ARG A 49 7.99 -3.43 1.28
CA ARG A 49 7.12 -4.61 1.36
C ARG A 49 7.72 -5.88 0.73
N GLN A 50 9.01 -5.88 0.36
CA GLN A 50 9.75 -7.12 0.07
C GLN A 50 10.13 -7.81 1.37
#